data_AF-A0A967G9T5-F1
#
_entry.id   AF-A0A967G9T5-F1
#
_cell.length_a   1.000
_cell.length_b   1.000
_cell.length_c   1.000
_cell.angle_alpha   90.00
_cell.angle_beta   90.00
_cell.angle_gamma   90.00
#
_symmetry.space_group_name_H-M   'P 1'
#
loop_
_entity.id
_entity.type
_entity.pdbx_description
1 polymer ?
#
loop_
_entity_poly.entity_id
_entity_poly.type
_entity_poly.pdbx_seq_one_letter_code
_entity_poly.pdbx_strand_id
1 'polypeptide(L)'
;FGFDLVFQFETLERRHARDPEQVDCCLFFPTELVVVDRRREEAVRLRYDFETPAGPSRQGGQEPAALPEPVRAMPGGMDCDHGPGEFEAKVER
;
A
#
# COMPACT_ATOMS: atom_id res chain seq x y z
N PHE A 1 1.60 2.39 3.98
CA PHE A 1 1.19 3.59 4.73
C PHE A 1 1.20 4.78 3.78
N GLY A 2 0.11 5.54 3.73
CA GLY A 2 -0.03 6.77 2.95
C GLY A 2 0.50 7.98 3.71
N PHE A 3 0.71 9.08 2.99
CA PHE A 3 1.30 10.30 3.53
C PHE A 3 0.44 10.94 4.63
N ASP A 4 -0.87 11.00 4.42
CA ASP A 4 -1.83 11.65 5.33
C ASP A 4 -1.97 10.91 6.68
N LEU A 5 -1.36 9.73 6.84
CA LEU A 5 -1.29 9.04 8.13
C LEU A 5 -0.67 9.92 9.24
N VAL A 6 0.21 10.85 8.89
CA VAL A 6 0.83 11.80 9.83
C VAL A 6 -0.18 12.62 10.64
N PHE A 7 -1.34 12.93 10.07
CA PHE A 7 -2.38 13.72 10.74
C PHE A 7 -3.02 13.00 11.94
N GLN A 8 -2.77 11.69 12.12
CA GLN A 8 -3.18 10.95 13.31
C GLN A 8 -2.23 11.12 14.50
N PHE A 9 -1.00 11.60 14.25
CA PHE A 9 0.04 11.75 15.26
C PHE A 9 0.39 13.20 15.57
N GLU A 10 0.25 14.09 14.57
CA GLU A 10 0.63 15.49 14.67
C GLU A 10 -0.53 16.40 14.28
N THR A 11 -0.65 17.54 14.97
CA THR A 11 -1.64 18.56 14.63
C THR A 11 -1.07 19.45 13.53
N LEU A 12 -1.42 19.15 12.29
CA LEU A 12 -1.02 19.91 11.11
C LEU A 12 -2.24 20.47 10.38
N GLU A 13 -2.12 21.69 9.85
CA GLU A 13 -3.17 22.31 9.04
C GLU A 13 -3.24 21.65 7.66
N ARG A 14 -4.43 21.16 7.27
CA ARG A 14 -4.67 20.59 5.94
C ARG A 14 -4.93 21.71 4.93
N ARG A 15 -4.02 21.89 3.97
CA ARG A 15 -4.11 22.94 2.94
C ARG A 15 -4.68 22.49 1.59
N HIS A 16 -4.81 21.19 1.40
CA HIS A 16 -5.22 20.61 0.12
C HIS A 16 -6.43 19.71 0.33
N ALA A 17 -7.37 19.75 -0.62
CA ALA A 17 -8.48 18.81 -0.66
C ALA A 17 -7.96 17.37 -0.87
N ARG A 18 -8.70 16.40 -0.33
CA ARG A 18 -8.36 14.99 -0.39
C ARG A 18 -9.59 14.19 -0.80
N ASP A 19 -9.32 13.11 -1.51
CA ASP A 19 -10.33 12.12 -1.80
C ASP A 19 -10.80 11.48 -0.48
N PRO A 20 -12.11 11.51 -0.14
CA PRO A 20 -12.63 10.86 1.07
C PRO A 20 -12.48 9.33 1.04
N GLU A 21 -12.27 8.72 -0.14
CA GLU A 21 -12.05 7.27 -0.29
C GLU A 21 -10.58 6.86 -0.14
N GLN A 22 -9.66 7.82 0.02
CA GLN A 22 -8.24 7.54 0.22
C GLN A 22 -8.00 6.76 1.52
N VAL A 23 -7.20 5.69 1.44
CA VAL A 23 -6.81 4.87 2.60
C VAL A 23 -5.37 5.18 3.02
N ASP A 24 -5.21 5.80 4.20
CA ASP A 24 -3.89 6.15 4.73
C ASP A 24 -3.15 4.97 5.37
N CYS A 25 -3.88 3.92 5.78
CA CYS A 25 -3.31 2.71 6.36
C CYS A 25 -4.04 1.47 5.83
N CYS A 26 -3.40 0.74 4.92
CA CYS A 26 -3.84 -0.58 4.48
C CYS A 26 -2.86 -1.61 5.03
N LEU A 27 -3.32 -2.43 5.98
CA LEU A 27 -2.53 -3.49 6.60
C LEU A 27 -3.04 -4.84 6.14
N PHE A 28 -2.13 -5.66 5.65
CA PHE A 28 -2.40 -7.08 5.43
C PHE A 28 -2.12 -7.84 6.72
N PHE A 29 -2.96 -8.82 7.02
CA PHE A 29 -2.71 -9.80 8.08
C PHE A 29 -2.32 -11.14 7.43
N PRO A 30 -1.03 -11.32 7.08
CA PRO A 30 -0.61 -12.49 6.30
C PRO A 30 -0.56 -13.75 7.17
N THR A 31 -1.25 -14.79 6.73
CA THR A 31 -1.13 -16.15 7.29
C THR A 31 -0.01 -16.96 6.62
N GLU A 32 0.50 -16.50 5.48
CA GLU A 32 1.58 -17.13 4.72
C GLU A 32 2.54 -16.07 4.18
N LEU A 33 3.84 -16.32 4.33
CA LEU A 33 4.92 -15.45 3.87
C LEU A 33 5.97 -16.28 3.13
N VAL A 34 6.46 -15.75 2.01
CA VAL A 34 7.67 -16.27 1.33
C VAL A 34 8.79 -15.29 1.59
N VAL A 35 9.82 -15.73 2.30
CA VAL A 35 10.99 -14.93 2.65
C VAL A 35 12.14 -15.39 1.77
N VAL A 36 12.68 -14.47 0.96
CA VAL A 36 13.83 -14.72 0.09
C VAL A 36 15.06 -14.06 0.68
N ASP A 37 15.99 -14.87 1.17
CA ASP A 37 17.30 -14.40 1.61
C ASP A 37 18.28 -14.48 0.42
N ARG A 38 18.49 -13.35 -0.24
CA ARG A 38 19.40 -13.26 -1.39
C ARG A 38 20.86 -13.51 -1.02
N ARG A 39 21.26 -13.32 0.24
CA ARG A 39 22.65 -13.51 0.67
C ARG A 39 22.95 -14.99 0.93
N ARG A 40 21.96 -15.73 1.45
CA ARG A 40 22.05 -17.18 1.68
C ARG A 40 21.64 -18.01 0.47
N GLU A 41 21.09 -17.38 -0.58
CA GLU A 41 20.53 -18.04 -1.75
C GLU A 41 19.39 -19.01 -1.39
N GLU A 42 18.63 -18.67 -0.36
CA GLU A 42 17.56 -19.51 0.18
C GLU A 42 16.21 -18.78 0.11
N ALA A 43 15.16 -19.59 -0.06
CA ALA A 43 13.78 -19.13 0.08
C ALA A 43 13.06 -20.03 1.08
N VAL A 44 12.44 -19.43 2.08
CA VAL A 44 11.67 -20.15 3.10
C VAL A 44 10.22 -19.69 3.09
N ARG A 45 9.31 -20.62 3.37
CA ARG A 45 7.89 -20.35 3.48
C ARG A 45 7.46 -20.46 4.93
N LEU A 46 6.95 -19.36 5.48
CA LEU A 46 6.39 -19.30 6.83
C LEU A 46 4.87 -19.38 6.72
N ARG A 47 4.27 -20.22 7.56
CA ARG A 47 2.82 -20.39 7.65
C ARG A 47 2.40 -20.27 9.10
N TYR A 48 1.33 -19.52 9.31
CA TYR A 48 0.77 -19.25 10.62
C TYR A 48 -0.69 -19.70 10.64
N ASP A 49 -1.03 -20.44 11.68
CA ASP A 49 -2.40 -20.79 12.03
C ASP A 49 -2.76 -20.03 13.31
N PHE A 50 -3.83 -19.25 13.26
CA PHE A 50 -4.30 -18.42 14.37
C PHE A 50 -5.64 -18.95 14.85
N GLU A 51 -5.78 -19.08 16.17
CA GLU A 51 -7.08 -19.28 16.81
C GLU A 51 -7.77 -17.91 16.95
N THR A 52 -8.99 -17.80 16.45
CA THR A 52 -9.80 -16.58 16.57
C THR A 52 -11.15 -16.90 17.20
N PRO A 53 -11.87 -15.91 17.74
CA PRO A 53 -13.25 -16.13 18.22
C PRO A 53 -14.21 -16.68 17.16
N ALA A 54 -13.90 -16.50 15.87
CA ALA A 54 -14.68 -17.02 14.74
C ALA A 54 -14.21 -18.43 14.26
N GLY A 55 -13.23 -19.02 14.93
CA GLY A 55 -12.58 -20.28 14.55
C GLY A 55 -11.17 -20.09 13.99
N PRO A 56 -10.49 -21.18 13.60
CA PRO A 56 -9.12 -21.13 13.12
C PRO A 56 -9.01 -20.40 11.77
N SER A 57 -7.94 -19.62 11.60
CA SER A 57 -7.70 -18.78 10.41
C SER A 57 -7.57 -19.56 9.09
N ARG A 58 -7.36 -20.88 9.16
CA ARG A 58 -7.14 -21.76 8.01
C ARG A 58 -7.95 -23.05 8.15
N GLN A 59 -9.26 -22.99 7.94
CA GLN A 59 -10.01 -24.22 7.64
C GLN A 59 -9.67 -24.67 6.20
N GLY A 60 -8.92 -25.78 6.07
CA GLY A 60 -8.86 -26.53 4.81
C GLY A 60 -7.78 -26.13 3.80
N GLY A 61 -6.76 -25.36 4.18
CA GLY A 61 -5.65 -25.05 3.28
C GLY A 61 -6.05 -24.08 2.17
N GLN A 62 -5.94 -22.78 2.43
CA GLN A 62 -6.12 -21.79 1.37
C GLN A 62 -5.02 -21.99 0.31
N GLU A 63 -5.42 -22.42 -0.89
CA GLU A 63 -4.57 -22.27 -2.06
C GLU A 63 -4.45 -20.77 -2.38
N PRO A 64 -3.29 -20.28 -2.83
CA PRO A 64 -3.17 -18.90 -3.25
C PRO A 64 -4.19 -18.64 -4.36
N ALA A 65 -5.04 -17.63 -4.18
CA ALA A 65 -5.88 -17.16 -5.28
C ALA A 65 -4.98 -16.79 -6.47
N ALA A 66 -5.44 -17.08 -7.68
CA ALA A 66 -4.73 -16.64 -8.87
C ALA A 66 -4.49 -15.13 -8.79
N LEU A 67 -3.23 -14.72 -8.91
CA LEU A 67 -2.91 -13.30 -8.95
C LEU A 67 -3.54 -12.71 -10.21
N PRO A 68 -4.24 -11.58 -10.12
CA PRO A 68 -4.71 -10.89 -11.32
C PRO A 68 -3.52 -10.55 -12.19
N GLU A 69 -3.71 -10.58 -13.51
CA GLU A 69 -2.65 -10.13 -14.41
C GLU A 69 -2.27 -8.68 -14.08
N PRO A 70 -0.97 -8.34 -14.06
CA PRO A 70 -0.54 -6.99 -13.78
C PRO A 70 -1.12 -6.06 -14.83
N VAL A 71 -1.83 -5.01 -14.39
CA VAL A 71 -2.34 -3.98 -15.28
C VAL A 71 -1.14 -3.29 -15.92
N ARG A 72 -1.00 -3.46 -17.24
CA ARG A 72 0.03 -2.74 -17.99
C ARG A 72 -0.42 -1.29 -18.11
N ALA A 73 0.36 -0.37 -17.54
CA ALA A 73 0.06 1.05 -17.67
C ALA A 73 -0.03 1.42 -19.16
N MET A 74 -1.18 1.94 -19.56
CA MET A 74 -1.38 2.50 -20.89
C MET A 74 -0.50 3.76 -21.01
N PRO A 75 0.18 4.00 -22.13
CA PRO A 75 0.87 5.26 -22.35
C PRO A 75 -0.18 6.39 -22.44
N GLY A 76 -0.40 7.07 -21.32
CA GLY A 76 -1.14 8.33 -21.24
C GLY A 76 -0.18 9.50 -21.22
N GLY A 77 -0.65 10.67 -21.68
CA GLY A 77 0.09 11.92 -21.48
C GLY A 77 0.33 12.17 -19.98
N MET A 78 1.45 12.80 -19.65
CA MET A 78 1.69 13.27 -18.28
C MET A 78 0.70 14.40 -17.97
N ASP A 79 -0.20 14.15 -17.03
CA ASP A 79 -1.06 15.19 -16.46
C ASP A 79 -0.28 15.92 -15.37
N CYS A 80 -0.05 17.22 -15.56
CA CYS A 80 0.64 18.06 -14.61
C CYS A 80 -0.40 18.94 -13.92
N ASP A 81 -0.42 18.89 -12.60
CA ASP A 81 -1.31 19.70 -11.77
C ASP A 81 -0.91 21.19 -11.72
N HIS A 82 0.18 21.56 -12.41
CA HIS A 82 0.67 22.93 -12.54
C HIS A 82 0.67 23.37 -14.01
N GLY A 83 0.14 24.57 -14.25
CA GLY A 83 0.34 25.29 -15.50
C GLY A 83 1.77 25.84 -15.64
N PRO A 84 2.16 26.29 -16.84
CA PRO A 84 3.47 26.92 -17.06
C PRO A 84 3.66 28.15 -16.14
N GLY A 85 4.75 28.21 -15.38
CA GLY A 85 5.06 29.33 -14.48
C GLY A 85 4.45 29.23 -13.08
N GLU A 86 3.50 28.31 -12.83
CA GLU A 86 2.84 28.21 -11.52
C GLU A 86 3.74 27.63 -10.43
N PHE A 87 4.64 26.72 -10.80
CA PHE A 87 5.63 26.18 -9.88
C PHE A 87 6.65 27.26 -9.48
N GLU A 88 7.14 28.04 -10.45
CA GLU A 88 8.08 29.13 -10.25
C GLU A 88 7.50 30.18 -9.29
N ALA A 89 6.24 30.60 -9.52
CA ALA A 89 5.55 31.54 -8.64
C ALA A 89 5.36 31.00 -7.21
N LYS A 90 5.22 29.67 -7.04
CA LYS A 90 5.11 29.02 -5.72
C LYS A 90 6.44 28.98 -4.98
N VAL A 91 7.56 28.85 -5.70
CA VAL A 91 8.91 28.81 -5.11
C VAL A 91 9.37 30.20 -4.66
N GLU A 92 8.95 31.25 -5.35
CA GLU A 92 9.30 32.64 -4.99
C GLU A 92 8.57 33.18 -3.74
N ARG A 93 7.72 32.37 -3.10
CA ARG A 93 6.83 32.78 -2.00
C ARG A 93 7.10 32.00 -0.71
#